data_AF-A0A9N9JQK4-F1
#
_entry.id   AF-A0A9N9JQK4-F1
#
_cell.length_a   1.000
_cell.length_b   1.000
_cell.length_c   1.000
_cell.angle_alpha   90.00
_cell.angle_beta   90.00
_cell.angle_gamma   90.00
#
_symmetry.space_group_name_H-M   'P 1'
#
loop_
_entity.id
_entity.type
_entity.pdbx_description
1 polymer ?
#
loop_
_entity_poly.entity_id
_entity_poly.type
_entity_poly.pdbx_seq_one_letter_code
_entity_poly.pdbx_strand_id
1 'polypeptide(L)' 'DATEYPLAYIKLQTGYEQSPEIFREIMDYVANKVAPYKRLRDVLYIDQIPKSASGKILRRILREKAKS' A
#
# COMPACT_ATOMS: atom_id res chain seq x y z
N ASP A 1 11.29 -4.87 -20.57
CA ASP A 1 11.69 -4.46 -19.22
C ASP A 1 10.57 -3.75 -18.50
N ALA A 2 10.08 -4.30 -17.40
CA ALA A 2 9.13 -3.63 -16.53
C ALA A 2 9.86 -3.22 -15.25
N THR A 3 10.02 -1.91 -15.02
CA THR A 3 10.60 -1.39 -13.79
C THR A 3 9.58 -1.55 -12.66
N GLU A 4 9.92 -2.33 -11.64
CA GLU A 4 9.11 -2.42 -10.42
C GLU A 4 9.41 -1.24 -9.48
N TYR A 5 8.38 -0.76 -8.78
CA TYR A 5 8.51 0.29 -7.80
C TYR A 5 7.75 -0.04 -6.51
N PRO A 6 8.17 0.48 -5.34
CA PRO A 6 7.47 0.24 -4.08
C PRO A 6 6.06 0.87 -4.09
N LEU A 7 5.06 0.05 -3.78
CA LEU A 7 3.66 0.44 -3.65
C LEU A 7 3.10 -0.14 -2.34
N ALA A 8 2.20 0.60 -1.69
CA ALA A 8 1.53 0.16 -0.47
C ALA A 8 0.05 -0.13 -0.71
N TYR A 9 -0.47 -1.18 -0.08
CA TYR A 9 -1.90 -1.44 0.03
C TYR A 9 -2.38 -1.08 1.42
N ILE A 10 -3.37 -0.20 1.54
CA ILE A 10 -3.80 0.36 2.82
C ILE A 10 -5.29 0.17 3.02
N LYS A 11 -5.65 -0.43 4.15
CA LYS A 11 -7.00 -0.36 4.69
C LYS A 11 -7.04 0.75 5.72
N LEU A 12 -7.84 1.78 5.47
CA LEU A 12 -8.08 2.83 6.46
C LEU A 12 -8.88 2.28 7.64
N GLN A 13 -8.57 2.78 8.83
CA GLN A 13 -9.37 2.49 10.02
C GLN A 13 -10.71 3.23 9.93
N THR A 14 -11.71 2.71 10.65
CA THR A 14 -13.01 3.37 10.77
C THR A 14 -12.84 4.81 11.28
N GLY A 15 -13.52 5.76 10.64
CA GLY A 15 -13.41 7.18 10.94
C GLY A 15 -12.35 7.93 10.13
N TYR A 16 -11.58 7.24 9.29
CA TYR A 16 -10.69 7.86 8.30
C TYR A 16 -11.24 7.67 6.89
N GLU A 17 -11.14 8.74 6.10
CA GLU A 17 -11.50 8.75 4.69
C GLU A 17 -10.29 9.01 3.81
N GLN A 18 -10.38 8.58 2.55
CA GLN A 18 -9.32 8.85 1.58
C GLN A 18 -9.31 10.34 1.27
N SER A 19 -8.17 10.98 1.52
CA SER A 19 -7.99 12.39 1.21
C SER A 19 -6.55 12.67 0.75
N PRO A 20 -6.30 13.78 0.05
CA PRO A 20 -4.94 14.21 -0.30
C PRO A 20 -4.02 14.37 0.92
N GLU A 21 -4.58 14.78 2.06
CA GLU A 21 -3.86 14.95 3.32
C GLU A 21 -3.42 13.60 3.89
N ILE A 22 -4.34 12.62 3.98
CA ILE A 22 -4.03 11.26 4.46
C ILE A 22 -3.02 10.58 3.54
N PHE A 23 -3.17 10.74 2.22
CA PHE A 23 -2.19 10.24 1.26
C PHE A 23 -0.79 10.81 1.52
N ARG A 24 -0.69 12.13 1.69
CA ARG A 24 0.59 12.81 1.98
C ARG A 24 1.20 12.31 3.27
N GLU A 25 0.41 12.22 4.34
CA GLU A 25 0.87 11.78 5.66
C GLU A 25 1.46 10.37 5.60
N ILE A 26 0.79 9.44 4.91
CA ILE A 26 1.28 8.07 4.70
C ILE A 26 2.60 8.06 3.92
N MET A 27 2.68 8.80 2.82
CA MET A 27 3.86 8.86 1.98
C MET A 27 5.06 9.43 2.73
N ASP A 28 4.86 10.54 3.45
CA ASP A 28 5.88 11.21 4.24
C ASP A 28 6.34 10.36 5.43
N TYR A 29 5.40 9.70 6.12
CA TYR A 29 5.71 8.77 7.21
C TYR A 29 6.69 7.69 6.75
N VAL A 30 6.44 7.04 5.61
CA VAL A 30 7.34 6.01 5.09
C VAL A 30 8.64 6.62 4.57
N ALA A 31 8.58 7.76 3.87
CA ALA A 31 9.76 8.41 3.30
C ALA A 31 10.80 8.83 4.35
N ASN A 32 10.35 9.15 5.58
CA ASN A 32 11.20 9.48 6.72
C ASN A 32 11.82 8.26 7.41
N LYS A 33 11.36 7.04 7.10
CA LYS A 33 11.83 5.79 7.72
C LYS A 33 12.74 4.97 6.80
N VAL A 34 12.78 5.29 5.51
CA VAL A 34 13.48 4.46 4.50
C VAL A 34 14.39 5.28 3.60
N ALA A 35 15.42 4.61 3.07
CA ALA A 35 16.31 5.21 2.08
C ALA A 35 15.54 5.65 0.81
N PRO A 36 16.02 6.67 0.06
CA PRO A 36 15.28 7.26 -1.06
C PRO A 36 14.75 6.27 -2.10
N TYR A 37 15.51 5.21 -2.42
CA TYR A 37 15.11 4.20 -3.39
C TYR A 37 14.04 3.21 -2.89
N LYS A 38 13.80 3.15 -1.57
CA LYS A 38 12.75 2.32 -0.95
C LYS A 38 11.46 3.09 -0.68
N ARG A 39 11.42 4.39 -0.98
CA ARG A 39 10.23 5.22 -0.78
C ARG A 39 9.09 4.69 -1.64
N LEU A 40 7.90 4.75 -1.09
CA LEU A 40 6.68 4.46 -1.84
C LEU A 40 6.57 5.42 -3.03
N ARG A 41 6.07 4.90 -4.15
CA ARG A 41 5.64 5.72 -5.29
C ARG A 41 4.15 5.96 -5.29
N ASP A 42 3.40 5.02 -4.74
CA ASP A 42 1.95 5.12 -4.68
C ASP A 42 1.35 4.27 -3.54
N VAL A 43 0.08 4.55 -3.25
CA VAL A 43 -0.75 3.89 -2.25
C VAL A 43 -2.08 3.50 -2.90
N LEU A 44 -2.48 2.24 -2.75
CA LEU A 44 -3.79 1.74 -3.13
C LEU A 44 -4.63 1.46 -1.90
N TYR A 45 -5.76 2.15 -1.78
CA TYR A 45 -6.71 1.91 -0.71
C TYR A 45 -7.56 0.67 -1.00
N ILE A 46 -7.75 -0.18 0.01
CA ILE A 46 -8.48 -1.45 -0.08
C ILE A 46 -9.41 -1.63 1.13
N ASP A 47 -10.59 -2.18 0.90
CA ASP A 47 -11.55 -2.43 2.00
C ASP A 47 -11.09 -3.57 2.92
N GLN A 48 -10.30 -4.50 2.38
CA GLN A 48 -9.79 -5.65 3.12
C GLN A 48 -8.42 -6.12 2.61
N ILE A 49 -7.55 -6.45 3.56
CA ILE A 49 -6.30 -7.14 3.27
C ILE A 49 -6.65 -8.62 3.02
N PRO A 50 -6.35 -9.18 1.83
CA PRO A 50 -6.67 -10.55 1.53
C PRO A 50 -5.84 -11.49 2.40
N LYS A 51 -6.52 -12.36 3.15
CA LYS A 51 -5.91 -13.32 4.06
C LYS A 51 -6.43 -14.73 3.79
N SER A 52 -5.60 -15.74 4.03
CA SER A 52 -6.03 -17.15 4.05
C SER A 52 -6.93 -17.42 5.26
N ALA A 53 -7.59 -18.58 5.29
CA ALA A 53 -8.33 -19.05 6.47
C ALA A 53 -7.47 -19.10 7.75
N SER A 54 -6.16 -19.31 7.60
CA SER A 54 -5.16 -19.27 8.67
C SER A 54 -4.58 -17.87 8.96
N GLY A 55 -5.11 -16.81 8.34
CA GLY A 55 -4.72 -15.42 8.57
C GLY A 55 -3.49 -14.93 7.79
N LYS A 56 -2.85 -15.78 6.96
CA LYS A 56 -1.68 -15.39 6.16
C LYS A 56 -2.07 -14.42 5.07
N ILE A 57 -1.32 -13.32 4.91
CA ILE A 57 -1.57 -12.35 3.84
C ILE A 57 -1.29 -12.97 2.47
N LEU A 58 -2.28 -12.92 1.58
CA LEU A 58 -2.22 -13.48 0.23
C LEU A 58 -1.56 -12.48 -0.75
N ARG A 59 -0.25 -12.32 -0.65
CA ARG A 59 0.53 -11.36 -1.46
C ARG A 59 0.42 -11.58 -2.97
N ARG A 60 0.14 -12.80 -3.43
CA ARG A 60 -0.06 -13.10 -4.86
C ARG A 60 -1.23 -12.30 -5.44
N ILE A 61 -2.37 -12.29 -4.75
CA ILE A 61 -3.58 -11.56 -5.17
C ILE A 61 -3.30 -10.05 -5.25
N LEU A 62 -2.56 -9.53 -4.27
CA LEU A 62 -2.15 -8.12 -4.27
C LEU A 62 -1.21 -7.79 -5.44
N ARG A 63 -0.29 -8.68 -5.82
CA ARG A 63 0.56 -8.45 -6.99
C ARG A 63 -0.21 -8.48 -8.31
N GLU A 64 -1.21 -9.35 -8.43
CA GLU A 64 -2.07 -9.41 -9.62
C GLU A 64 -2.89 -8.13 -9.79
N LYS A 65 -3.42 -7.58 -8.69
CA LYS A 65 -4.13 -6.29 -8.70
C LYS A 65 -3.28 -5.11 -9.16
N ALA A 66 -1.98 -5.12 -8.90
CA ALA A 66 -1.06 -4.03 -9.31
C ALA A 66 -0.66 -4.10 -10.79
N LYS A 67 -0.91 -5.22 -11.47
CA LYS A 67 -0.58 -5.42 -12.89
C LYS A 67 -1.73 -5.06 -13.84
N SER A 68 -2.90 -4.78 -13.29
CA SER A 68 -4.13 -4.47 -14.02
C SER A 68 -4.31 -2.97 -14.10
#